data_AF-A0A533X7G5-F1
#
_entry.id   AF-A0A533X7G5-F1
#
_cell.length_a   1.000
_cell.length_b   1.000
_cell.length_c   1.000
_cell.angle_alpha   90.00
_cell.angle_beta   90.00
_cell.angle_gamma   90.00
#
_symmetry.space_group_name_H-M   'P 1'
#
loop_
_entity.id
_entity.type
_entity.pdbx_description
1 polymer ?
#
loop_
_entity_poly.entity_id
_entity_poly.type
_entity_poly.pdbx_seq_one_letter_code
_entity_poly.pdbx_strand_id
1 'polypeptide(L)'
;MHRPGGHEKNIPTRDECVRYASETATLAAGIQTRNQPADMRGPVLAKIDDFSAACIALGNQALVIVSSSPLSSDDITYSVEGKLASVAKEFGFDVSLVDAHNSIGSKRVKFEIVSDRPWRDLVERLRREEAHEFRVGFAHSSELEFSHGPDISDAGVGVLTFEVERTKWALVLVDSNNANPVSKEEVKRKLESAGFRLIELCTSDSHNLAARGVAMERGYFVLGEATPISDVASYVVKLAQIAESRLSYHRYGIGEFVSKVHVFGTKAIEDFALLARRSSTFAKRFVLIAIPLTLILLILTAISD
;
A
#
# COMPACT_ATOMS: atom_id res chain seq x y z
N MET A 1 5.54 1.65 0.91
CA MET A 1 4.64 1.74 -0.27
C MET A 1 4.78 0.45 -1.04
N HIS A 2 3.65 -0.13 -1.44
CA HIS A 2 3.57 -1.42 -2.12
C HIS A 2 3.52 -1.24 -3.64
N ARG A 3 4.13 -2.14 -4.39
CA ARG A 3 4.10 -2.16 -5.87
C ARG A 3 3.08 -3.22 -6.32
N PRO A 4 2.37 -3.06 -7.45
CA PRO A 4 1.50 -4.10 -7.97
C PRO A 4 2.17 -5.48 -8.04
N GLY A 5 1.49 -6.49 -7.52
CA GLY A 5 2.01 -7.84 -7.41
C GLY A 5 1.18 -8.65 -6.43
N GLY A 6 1.27 -9.99 -6.53
CA GLY A 6 0.69 -10.88 -5.54
C GLY A 6 1.76 -11.55 -4.69
N HIS A 7 1.31 -12.39 -3.77
CA HIS A 7 2.17 -13.12 -2.83
C HIS A 7 3.21 -14.04 -3.49
N GLU A 8 3.09 -14.36 -4.79
CA GLU A 8 4.06 -15.19 -5.50
C GLU A 8 5.46 -14.54 -5.58
N LYS A 9 5.54 -13.23 -5.37
CA LYS A 9 6.79 -12.46 -5.34
C LYS A 9 7.35 -12.24 -3.93
N ASN A 10 6.68 -12.74 -2.90
CA ASN A 10 7.16 -12.61 -1.52
C ASN A 10 8.52 -13.30 -1.37
N ILE A 11 9.45 -12.62 -0.69
CA ILE A 11 10.73 -13.21 -0.31
C ILE A 11 10.46 -14.21 0.83
N PRO A 12 10.86 -15.48 0.69
CA PRO A 12 10.38 -16.55 1.56
C PRO A 12 11.11 -16.64 2.91
N THR A 13 12.27 -15.99 3.05
CA THR A 13 13.11 -16.11 4.25
C THR A 13 13.50 -14.75 4.81
N ARG A 14 13.61 -14.67 6.15
CA ARG A 14 14.06 -13.46 6.85
C ARG A 14 15.46 -13.04 6.41
N ASP A 15 16.37 -13.98 6.24
CA ASP A 15 17.76 -13.69 5.87
C ASP A 15 17.85 -13.04 4.49
N GLU A 16 17.04 -13.49 3.52
CA GLU A 16 16.96 -12.82 2.22
C GLU A 16 16.29 -11.46 2.30
N CYS A 17 15.24 -11.29 3.10
CA CYS A 17 14.63 -9.98 3.33
C CYS A 17 15.65 -8.98 3.90
N VAL A 18 16.41 -9.40 4.92
CA VAL A 18 17.45 -8.57 5.55
C VAL A 18 18.56 -8.23 4.55
N ARG A 19 19.01 -9.23 3.76
CA ARG A 19 20.01 -9.00 2.72
C ARG A 19 19.52 -8.00 1.68
N TYR A 20 18.32 -8.20 1.13
CA TYR A 20 17.73 -7.31 0.13
C TYR A 20 17.56 -5.89 0.69
N ALA A 21 17.02 -5.74 1.90
CA ALA A 21 16.85 -4.45 2.55
C ALA A 21 18.20 -3.74 2.77
N SER A 22 19.24 -4.47 3.19
CA SER A 22 20.60 -3.91 3.37
C SER A 22 21.22 -3.46 2.05
N GLU A 23 21.05 -4.24 0.98
CA GLU A 23 21.52 -3.88 -0.37
C GLU A 23 20.78 -2.62 -0.88
N THR A 24 19.46 -2.56 -0.71
CA THR A 24 18.65 -1.38 -1.06
C THR A 24 19.06 -0.14 -0.26
N ALA A 25 19.27 -0.28 1.05
CA ALA A 25 19.72 0.83 1.90
C ALA A 25 21.10 1.36 1.48
N THR A 26 22.02 0.45 1.12
CA THR A 26 23.34 0.80 0.61
C THR A 26 23.27 1.57 -0.70
N LEU A 27 22.41 1.13 -1.64
CA LEU A 27 22.15 1.88 -2.86
C LEU A 27 21.60 3.27 -2.54
N ALA A 28 20.54 3.34 -1.73
CA ALA A 28 19.86 4.59 -1.41
C ALA A 28 20.82 5.63 -0.82
N ALA A 29 21.74 5.20 0.06
CA ALA A 29 22.80 6.06 0.61
C ALA A 29 23.82 6.53 -0.44
N GLY A 30 24.01 5.76 -1.51
CA GLY A 30 24.92 6.09 -2.62
C GLY A 30 24.29 6.87 -3.76
N ILE A 31 22.97 7.12 -3.74
CA ILE A 31 22.29 7.87 -4.81
C ILE A 31 22.82 9.30 -4.84
N GLN A 32 23.42 9.69 -5.95
CA GLN A 32 23.84 11.06 -6.17
C GLN A 32 22.61 11.93 -6.50
N THR A 33 22.47 13.02 -5.76
CA THR A 33 21.45 14.03 -6.05
C THR A 33 21.89 14.91 -7.22
N ARG A 34 20.97 15.28 -8.10
CA ARG A 34 21.26 16.28 -9.14
C ARG A 34 21.70 17.60 -8.50
N ASN A 35 22.66 18.30 -9.10
CA ASN A 35 23.25 19.51 -8.52
C ASN A 35 22.38 20.77 -8.64
N GLN A 36 21.30 20.74 -9.42
CA GLN A 36 20.36 21.84 -9.60
C GLN A 36 19.07 21.60 -8.79
N PRO A 37 18.41 22.67 -8.28
CA PRO A 37 17.05 22.58 -7.78
C PRO A 37 16.18 21.83 -8.78
N ALA A 38 15.38 20.92 -8.26
CA ALA A 38 14.57 20.09 -9.09
C ALA A 38 13.20 20.73 -9.33
N ASP A 39 12.78 20.72 -10.58
CA ASP A 39 11.38 21.00 -10.89
C ASP A 39 10.57 19.72 -10.80
N MET A 40 9.34 19.87 -10.32
CA MET A 40 8.33 18.83 -10.29
C MET A 40 7.14 19.22 -11.17
N ARG A 41 6.56 18.24 -11.87
CA ARG A 41 5.23 18.36 -12.46
C ARG A 41 4.20 17.69 -11.57
N GLY A 42 3.03 18.31 -11.42
CA GLY A 42 1.98 17.85 -10.52
C GLY A 42 2.15 18.35 -9.08
N PRO A 43 1.39 17.80 -8.10
CA PRO A 43 0.56 16.60 -8.22
C PRO A 43 -0.67 16.73 -9.13
N VAL A 44 -0.87 15.76 -10.02
CA VAL A 44 -2.09 15.61 -10.84
C VAL A 44 -2.96 14.53 -10.22
N LEU A 45 -4.18 14.91 -9.83
CA LEU A 45 -5.21 13.96 -9.38
C LEU A 45 -6.16 13.63 -10.52
N ALA A 46 -6.49 12.35 -10.68
CA ALA A 46 -7.40 11.85 -11.71
C ALA A 46 -8.25 10.67 -11.21
N LYS A 47 -9.36 10.43 -11.91
CA LYS A 47 -10.08 9.16 -11.86
C LYS A 47 -9.60 8.26 -12.98
N ILE A 48 -9.42 6.97 -12.68
CA ILE A 48 -9.04 5.91 -13.60
C ILE A 48 -10.15 4.88 -13.55
N ASP A 49 -11.11 4.99 -14.48
CA ASP A 49 -12.38 4.27 -14.42
C ASP A 49 -13.07 4.47 -13.06
N ASP A 50 -13.26 3.39 -12.30
CA ASP A 50 -13.89 3.39 -10.98
C ASP A 50 -12.91 3.73 -9.83
N PHE A 51 -11.63 3.91 -10.13
CA PHE A 51 -10.54 4.11 -9.18
C PHE A 51 -9.99 5.54 -9.24
N SER A 52 -9.06 5.86 -8.35
CA SER A 52 -8.36 7.15 -8.34
C SER A 52 -6.87 6.99 -8.49
N ALA A 53 -6.22 7.98 -9.09
CA ALA A 53 -4.77 8.03 -9.21
C ALA A 53 -4.24 9.43 -8.90
N ALA A 54 -3.09 9.47 -8.24
CA ALA A 54 -2.27 10.65 -8.08
C ALA A 54 -0.95 10.47 -8.83
N CYS A 55 -0.49 11.50 -9.52
CA CYS A 55 0.75 11.44 -10.29
C CYS A 55 1.63 12.65 -10.02
N ILE A 56 2.92 12.39 -9.77
CA ILE A 56 3.98 13.40 -9.68
C ILE A 56 5.11 13.00 -10.62
N ALA A 57 5.81 13.97 -11.21
CA ALA A 57 7.01 13.69 -12.00
C ALA A 57 8.18 14.57 -11.64
N LEU A 58 9.34 13.94 -11.54
CA LEU A 58 10.65 14.57 -11.34
C LEU A 58 11.49 14.34 -12.60
N GLY A 59 11.62 15.37 -13.43
CA GLY A 59 12.20 15.24 -14.76
C GLY A 59 11.34 14.34 -15.67
N ASN A 60 11.89 13.20 -16.07
CA ASN A 60 11.19 12.19 -16.87
C ASN A 60 10.72 10.98 -16.03
N GLN A 61 10.96 10.96 -14.72
CA GLN A 61 10.51 9.87 -13.86
C GLN A 61 9.18 10.26 -13.21
N ALA A 62 8.13 9.48 -13.48
CA ALA A 62 6.80 9.66 -12.93
C ALA A 62 6.51 8.61 -11.86
N LEU A 63 5.91 9.05 -10.76
CA LEU A 63 5.35 8.18 -9.73
C LEU A 63 3.84 8.27 -9.82
N VAL A 64 3.19 7.15 -10.14
CA VAL A 64 1.73 7.04 -10.17
C VAL A 64 1.30 6.20 -8.98
N ILE A 65 0.41 6.75 -8.15
CA ILE A 65 -0.15 6.09 -6.97
C ILE A 65 -1.62 5.84 -7.26
N VAL A 66 -2.04 4.58 -7.21
CA VAL A 66 -3.41 4.18 -7.47
C VAL A 66 -4.10 3.82 -6.18
N SER A 67 -5.32 4.31 -6.01
CA SER A 67 -6.14 4.06 -4.83
C SER A 67 -7.46 3.45 -5.23
N SER A 68 -7.75 2.32 -4.56
CA SER A 68 -9.04 1.64 -4.66
C SER A 68 -10.14 2.34 -3.89
N SER A 69 -9.81 3.14 -2.88
CA SER A 69 -10.78 3.88 -2.06
C SER A 69 -11.76 4.73 -2.89
N PRO A 70 -13.08 4.67 -2.62
CA PRO A 70 -13.75 3.95 -1.53
C PRO A 70 -14.19 2.52 -1.88
N LEU A 71 -13.77 1.98 -3.03
CA LEU A 71 -14.05 0.60 -3.40
C LEU A 71 -13.08 -0.35 -2.69
N SER A 72 -13.53 -1.56 -2.43
CA SER A 72 -12.71 -2.58 -1.77
C SER A 72 -11.90 -3.33 -2.82
N SER A 73 -10.57 -3.23 -2.78
CA SER A 73 -9.68 -4.07 -3.60
C SER A 73 -8.49 -4.52 -2.77
N ASP A 74 -7.89 -5.65 -3.15
CA ASP A 74 -6.75 -6.23 -2.45
C ASP A 74 -5.47 -5.84 -3.21
N ASP A 75 -4.98 -6.70 -4.11
CA ASP A 75 -3.82 -6.41 -4.94
C ASP A 75 -4.18 -5.97 -6.35
N ILE A 76 -3.45 -4.97 -6.84
CA ILE A 76 -3.40 -4.63 -8.27
C ILE A 76 -2.48 -5.63 -9.00
N THR A 77 -2.98 -6.23 -10.09
CA THR A 77 -2.16 -7.16 -10.88
C THR A 77 -1.02 -6.46 -11.63
N TYR A 78 0.12 -7.15 -11.77
CA TYR A 78 1.30 -6.64 -12.48
C TYR A 78 1.04 -6.19 -13.93
N SER A 79 0.04 -6.77 -14.59
CA SER A 79 -0.31 -6.40 -15.97
C SER A 79 -0.70 -4.92 -16.11
N VAL A 80 -1.19 -4.30 -15.03
CA VAL A 80 -1.56 -2.88 -14.99
C VAL A 80 -0.32 -2.00 -15.14
N GLU A 81 0.76 -2.33 -14.45
CA GLU A 81 2.01 -1.56 -14.52
C GLU A 81 2.62 -1.61 -15.92
N GLY A 82 2.63 -2.78 -16.57
CA GLY A 82 3.14 -2.93 -17.94
C GLY A 82 2.38 -2.06 -18.95
N LYS A 83 1.05 -1.98 -18.83
CA LYS A 83 0.22 -1.11 -19.68
C LYS A 83 0.53 0.37 -19.43
N LEU A 84 0.56 0.79 -18.16
CA LEU A 84 0.88 2.16 -17.78
C LEU A 84 2.29 2.56 -18.26
N ALA A 85 3.28 1.68 -18.12
CA ALA A 85 4.64 1.91 -18.60
C ALA A 85 4.70 2.09 -20.12
N SER A 86 3.96 1.27 -20.87
CA SER A 86 3.87 1.43 -22.33
C SER A 86 3.29 2.79 -22.70
N VAL A 87 2.19 3.20 -22.06
CA VAL A 87 1.54 4.50 -22.30
C VAL A 87 2.46 5.65 -21.88
N ALA A 88 3.08 5.59 -20.71
CA ALA A 88 3.93 6.64 -20.17
C ALA A 88 5.13 6.95 -21.09
N LYS A 89 5.70 5.90 -21.67
CA LYS A 89 6.84 6.00 -22.58
C LYS A 89 6.51 6.79 -23.85
N GLU A 90 5.28 6.70 -24.36
CA GLU A 90 4.83 7.48 -25.52
C GLU A 90 4.82 9.00 -25.25
N PHE A 91 4.69 9.40 -23.99
CA PHE A 91 4.73 10.80 -23.55
C PHE A 91 6.10 11.22 -22.99
N GLY A 92 7.11 10.35 -23.07
CA GLY A 92 8.47 10.62 -22.63
C GLY A 92 8.71 10.46 -21.13
N PHE A 93 7.88 9.68 -20.42
CA PHE A 93 8.06 9.36 -19.01
C PHE A 93 8.41 7.88 -18.80
N ASP A 94 9.33 7.63 -17.88
CA ASP A 94 9.47 6.33 -17.24
C ASP A 94 8.64 6.35 -15.94
N VAL A 95 7.86 5.32 -15.67
CA VAL A 95 6.85 5.33 -14.60
C VAL A 95 7.07 4.22 -13.60
N SER A 96 6.91 4.55 -12.32
CA SER A 96 6.75 3.59 -11.22
C SER A 96 5.31 3.62 -10.73
N LEU A 97 4.69 2.45 -10.61
CA LEU A 97 3.32 2.31 -10.11
C LEU A 97 3.32 1.87 -8.64
N VAL A 98 2.58 2.59 -7.81
CA VAL A 98 2.33 2.26 -6.41
C VAL A 98 0.87 1.87 -6.26
N ASP A 99 0.64 0.73 -5.62
CA ASP A 99 -0.66 0.39 -5.07
C ASP A 99 -0.77 1.04 -3.68
N ALA A 100 -1.74 1.94 -3.51
CA ALA A 100 -1.96 2.58 -2.22
C ALA A 100 -2.44 1.57 -1.18
N HIS A 101 -3.08 0.48 -1.62
CA HIS A 101 -3.56 -0.61 -0.77
C HIS A 101 -4.33 -0.09 0.46
N ASN A 102 -5.26 0.82 0.20
CA ASN A 102 -5.84 1.72 1.20
C ASN A 102 -7.37 1.60 1.36
N SER A 103 -7.95 0.50 0.90
CA SER A 103 -9.38 0.30 0.97
C SER A 103 -9.73 -1.18 0.79
N ILE A 104 -10.04 -1.84 1.90
CA ILE A 104 -10.62 -3.18 1.92
C ILE A 104 -11.86 -3.19 2.81
N GLY A 105 -12.96 -3.66 2.23
CA GLY A 105 -14.25 -3.84 2.86
C GLY A 105 -14.88 -5.18 2.44
N SER A 106 -16.13 -5.40 2.84
CA SER A 106 -16.83 -6.68 2.65
C SER A 106 -17.05 -7.08 1.18
N LYS A 107 -17.33 -6.11 0.29
CA LYS A 107 -17.60 -6.36 -1.13
C LYS A 107 -16.39 -6.00 -1.99
N ARG A 108 -15.56 -6.98 -2.30
CA ARG A 108 -14.37 -6.81 -3.15
C ARG A 108 -14.75 -6.56 -4.60
N VAL A 109 -14.09 -5.60 -5.23
CA VAL A 109 -14.08 -5.37 -6.67
C VAL A 109 -12.70 -5.71 -7.21
N LYS A 110 -12.67 -6.32 -8.39
CA LYS A 110 -11.41 -6.56 -9.10
C LYS A 110 -10.92 -5.24 -9.66
N PHE A 111 -9.65 -4.92 -9.40
CA PHE A 111 -9.01 -3.82 -10.10
C PHE A 111 -8.84 -4.20 -11.57
N GLU A 112 -9.67 -3.61 -12.44
CA GLU A 112 -9.64 -3.87 -13.87
C GLU A 112 -9.76 -2.55 -14.62
N ILE A 113 -8.82 -2.34 -15.53
CA ILE A 113 -8.81 -1.17 -16.41
C ILE A 113 -9.23 -1.64 -17.78
N VAL A 114 -10.40 -1.15 -18.20
CA VAL A 114 -11.10 -1.63 -19.39
C VAL A 114 -10.48 -1.05 -20.66
N SER A 115 -9.80 0.10 -20.55
CA SER A 115 -9.18 0.80 -21.67
C SER A 115 -7.90 1.54 -21.24
N ASP A 116 -6.96 1.74 -22.16
CA ASP A 116 -5.76 2.55 -21.90
C ASP A 116 -6.05 4.06 -21.88
N ARG A 117 -7.26 4.49 -22.26
CA ARG A 117 -7.62 5.91 -22.36
C ARG A 117 -7.44 6.69 -21.05
N PRO A 118 -7.91 6.23 -19.87
CA PRO A 118 -7.70 6.95 -18.62
C PRO A 118 -6.21 7.13 -18.28
N TRP A 119 -5.36 6.15 -18.62
CA TRP A 119 -3.91 6.29 -18.46
C TRP A 119 -3.31 7.32 -19.39
N ARG A 120 -3.71 7.30 -20.67
CA ARG A 120 -3.28 8.31 -21.63
C ARG A 120 -3.68 9.71 -21.17
N ASP A 121 -4.91 9.88 -20.74
CA ASP A 121 -5.43 11.16 -20.26
C ASP A 121 -4.65 11.65 -19.02
N LEU A 122 -4.32 10.76 -18.07
CA LEU A 122 -3.50 11.10 -16.89
C LEU A 122 -2.09 11.56 -17.28
N VAL A 123 -1.39 10.77 -18.10
CA VAL A 123 0.00 11.07 -18.47
C VAL A 123 0.08 12.29 -19.39
N GLU A 124 -0.87 12.45 -20.31
CA GLU A 124 -0.95 13.62 -21.18
C GLU A 124 -1.20 14.89 -20.35
N ARG A 125 -2.09 14.85 -19.36
CA ARG A 125 -2.29 15.95 -18.41
C ARG A 125 -0.99 16.27 -17.67
N LEU A 126 -0.33 15.27 -17.10
CA LEU A 126 0.97 15.46 -16.44
C LEU A 126 2.01 16.08 -17.38
N ARG A 127 2.02 15.71 -18.66
CA ARG A 127 2.96 16.26 -19.65
C ARG A 127 2.72 17.74 -19.95
N ARG A 128 1.45 18.17 -19.88
CA ARG A 128 1.00 19.55 -20.08
C ARG A 128 1.23 20.45 -18.87
N GLU A 129 1.35 19.89 -17.67
CA GLU A 129 1.70 20.65 -16.47
C GLU A 129 3.08 21.34 -16.66
N GLU A 130 3.14 22.59 -16.23
CA GLU A 130 4.41 23.29 -16.09
C GLU A 130 5.23 22.64 -14.96
N ALA A 131 6.55 22.68 -15.10
CA ALA A 131 7.45 22.18 -14.08
C ALA A 131 7.75 23.35 -13.13
N HIS A 132 7.54 23.15 -11.84
CA HIS A 132 7.73 24.17 -10.83
C HIS A 132 8.78 23.74 -9.82
N GLU A 133 9.55 24.69 -9.31
CA GLU A 133 10.34 24.45 -8.11
C GLU A 133 9.41 24.00 -6.98
N PHE A 134 9.86 23.03 -6.20
CA PHE A 134 9.11 22.51 -5.08
C PHE A 134 9.97 22.48 -3.81
N ARG A 135 9.28 22.56 -2.68
CA ARG A 135 9.86 22.28 -1.38
C ARG A 135 9.30 20.95 -0.88
N VAL A 136 10.10 20.24 -0.10
CA VAL A 136 9.66 18.98 0.52
C VAL A 136 10.13 18.95 1.97
N GLY A 137 9.35 18.28 2.82
CA GLY A 137 9.65 18.06 4.22
C GLY A 137 9.07 16.71 4.65
N PHE A 138 9.66 16.11 5.67
CA PHE A 138 9.27 14.79 6.16
C PHE A 138 9.12 14.81 7.68
N ALA A 139 8.13 14.07 8.15
CA ALA A 139 7.95 13.78 9.57
C ALA A 139 7.53 12.32 9.75
N HIS A 140 7.99 11.72 10.84
CA HIS A 140 7.71 10.35 11.19
C HIS A 140 7.08 10.24 12.58
N SER A 141 6.28 9.20 12.76
CA SER A 141 5.58 8.91 14.02
C SER A 141 6.49 8.67 15.21
N SER A 142 7.77 8.35 15.02
CA SER A 142 8.75 8.23 16.11
C SER A 142 9.07 9.57 16.79
N GLU A 143 8.63 10.68 16.21
CA GLU A 143 8.91 12.03 16.69
C GLU A 143 7.83 12.56 17.65
N LEU A 144 6.72 11.85 17.78
CA LEU A 144 5.59 12.21 18.63
C LEU A 144 5.07 10.94 19.32
N GLU A 145 4.52 11.10 20.52
CA GLU A 145 3.81 9.98 21.14
C GLU A 145 2.49 9.73 20.42
N PHE A 146 2.27 8.48 20.02
CA PHE A 146 1.04 8.03 19.40
C PHE A 146 0.63 6.67 19.94
N SER A 147 -0.41 6.67 20.76
CA SER A 147 -1.04 5.43 21.19
C SER A 147 -1.96 4.93 20.08
N HIS A 148 -1.67 3.74 19.56
CA HIS A 148 -2.47 3.09 18.53
C HIS A 148 -2.74 1.62 18.89
N GLY A 149 -3.75 1.05 18.26
CA GLY A 149 -4.11 -0.36 18.35
C GLY A 149 -3.31 -1.25 17.39
N PRO A 150 -3.67 -2.55 17.34
CA PRO A 150 -3.03 -3.57 16.49
C PRO A 150 -3.35 -3.45 14.98
N ASP A 151 -3.95 -2.34 14.54
CA ASP A 151 -4.12 -1.99 13.13
C ASP A 151 -2.97 -1.15 12.55
N ILE A 152 -2.02 -0.73 13.39
CA ILE A 152 -0.80 -0.04 13.00
C ILE A 152 0.40 -0.79 13.60
N SER A 153 1.38 -1.09 12.76
CA SER A 153 2.59 -1.85 13.05
C SER A 153 3.76 -0.94 13.43
N ASP A 154 4.89 -1.54 13.83
CA ASP A 154 6.02 -0.84 14.47
C ASP A 154 6.70 0.24 13.60
N ALA A 155 6.55 0.21 12.27
CA ALA A 155 7.08 1.29 11.43
C ALA A 155 6.17 2.53 11.40
N GLY A 156 4.99 2.47 12.04
CA GLY A 156 4.16 3.64 12.37
C GLY A 156 3.67 4.44 11.16
N VAL A 157 3.70 5.77 11.27
CA VAL A 157 3.16 6.71 10.27
C VAL A 157 4.25 7.63 9.75
N GLY A 158 4.38 7.77 8.43
CA GLY A 158 5.23 8.75 7.76
C GLY A 158 4.40 9.73 6.93
N VAL A 159 4.76 11.01 6.98
CA VAL A 159 4.14 12.06 6.17
C VAL A 159 5.22 12.79 5.39
N LEU A 160 5.08 12.78 4.07
CA LEU A 160 5.89 13.58 3.15
C LEU A 160 5.05 14.77 2.68
N THR A 161 5.49 15.98 3.01
CA THR A 161 4.81 17.22 2.63
C THR A 161 5.55 17.88 1.50
N PHE A 162 4.84 18.20 0.42
CA PHE A 162 5.35 18.98 -0.70
C PHE A 162 4.73 20.38 -0.67
N GLU A 163 5.47 21.37 -1.11
CA GLU A 163 4.91 22.68 -1.44
C GLU A 163 5.27 23.05 -2.87
N VAL A 164 4.24 23.26 -3.69
CA VAL A 164 4.32 23.64 -5.11
C VAL A 164 3.37 24.80 -5.32
N GLU A 165 3.86 25.89 -5.90
CA GLU A 165 3.05 27.10 -6.14
C GLU A 165 2.25 27.56 -4.89
N ARG A 166 2.88 27.52 -3.71
CA ARG A 166 2.28 27.83 -2.40
C ARG A 166 1.18 26.88 -1.93
N THR A 167 0.86 25.84 -2.69
CA THR A 167 -0.07 24.79 -2.29
C THR A 167 0.69 23.71 -1.55
N LYS A 168 0.27 23.42 -0.32
CA LYS A 168 0.83 22.33 0.50
C LYS A 168 0.09 21.03 0.21
N TRP A 169 0.85 19.99 -0.06
CA TRP A 169 0.36 18.65 -0.38
C TRP A 169 0.95 17.64 0.60
N ALA A 170 0.20 16.60 0.96
CA ALA A 170 0.65 15.54 1.85
C ALA A 170 0.50 14.17 1.18
N LEU A 171 1.57 13.39 1.18
CA LEU A 171 1.57 11.96 0.91
C LEU A 171 1.76 11.22 2.24
N VAL A 172 0.79 10.38 2.58
CA VAL A 172 0.72 9.72 3.89
C VAL A 172 0.96 8.23 3.72
N LEU A 173 1.88 7.67 4.50
CA LEU A 173 2.10 6.23 4.59
C LEU A 173 1.85 5.77 6.03
N VAL A 174 0.96 4.80 6.20
CA VAL A 174 0.72 4.14 7.49
C VAL A 174 1.17 2.69 7.40
N ASP A 175 1.97 2.22 8.36
CA ASP A 175 2.38 0.82 8.47
C ASP A 175 1.20 -0.03 8.96
N SER A 176 0.24 -0.24 8.08
CA SER A 176 -0.92 -1.09 8.27
C SER A 176 -0.98 -2.09 7.12
N ASN A 177 -1.70 -3.19 7.33
CA ASN A 177 -1.93 -4.15 6.26
C ASN A 177 -2.81 -3.58 5.16
N ASN A 178 -3.88 -2.85 5.50
CA ASN A 178 -4.77 -2.19 4.55
C ASN A 178 -5.54 -1.11 5.33
N ALA A 179 -6.52 -0.44 4.73
CA ALA A 179 -7.36 0.54 5.43
C ALA A 179 -8.84 0.33 5.18
N ASN A 180 -9.66 0.76 6.14
CA ASN A 180 -11.11 0.76 5.98
C ASN A 180 -11.50 1.77 4.87
N PRO A 181 -12.52 1.57 4.02
CA PRO A 181 -12.78 2.41 2.85
C PRO A 181 -13.08 3.89 3.12
N VAL A 182 -13.41 4.23 4.37
CA VAL A 182 -13.65 5.62 4.81
C VAL A 182 -12.37 6.36 5.23
N SER A 183 -11.25 5.65 5.36
CA SER A 183 -10.02 6.16 5.97
C SER A 183 -9.40 7.30 5.20
N LYS A 184 -9.30 7.15 3.87
CA LYS A 184 -8.76 8.17 2.98
C LYS A 184 -9.54 9.48 3.08
N GLU A 185 -10.88 9.41 3.07
CA GLU A 185 -11.71 10.61 3.05
C GLU A 185 -11.65 11.36 4.39
N GLU A 186 -11.62 10.66 5.52
CA GLU A 186 -11.48 11.33 6.83
C GLU A 186 -10.09 11.99 6.99
N VAL A 187 -9.02 11.31 6.57
CA VAL A 187 -7.66 11.88 6.55
C VAL A 187 -7.59 13.10 5.64
N LYS A 188 -8.14 13.00 4.44
CA LYS A 188 -8.23 14.11 3.48
C LYS A 188 -8.96 15.31 4.08
N ARG A 189 -10.15 15.11 4.64
CA ARG A 189 -10.97 16.18 5.23
C ARG A 189 -10.24 16.90 6.35
N LYS A 190 -9.53 16.17 7.21
CA LYS A 190 -8.74 16.73 8.32
C LYS A 190 -7.53 17.52 7.83
N LEU A 191 -6.81 17.01 6.82
CA LEU A 191 -5.70 17.72 6.18
C LEU A 191 -6.16 19.00 5.49
N GLU A 192 -7.26 18.94 4.73
CA GLU A 192 -7.83 20.11 4.04
C GLU A 192 -8.25 21.20 5.04
N SER A 193 -8.84 20.80 6.16
CA SER A 193 -9.17 21.73 7.26
C SER A 193 -7.94 22.39 7.89
N ALA A 194 -6.76 21.79 7.75
CA ALA A 194 -5.48 22.31 8.23
C ALA A 194 -4.65 23.01 7.13
N GLY A 195 -5.21 23.18 5.91
CA GLY A 195 -4.55 23.87 4.80
C GLY A 195 -3.60 22.99 3.96
N PHE A 196 -3.78 21.67 3.99
CA PHE A 196 -3.05 20.71 3.16
C PHE A 196 -4.00 19.98 2.20
N ARG A 197 -3.55 19.70 0.98
CA ARG A 197 -4.23 18.80 0.05
C ARG A 197 -3.65 17.39 0.17
N LEU A 198 -4.50 16.36 0.15
CA LEU A 198 -4.01 14.98 0.14
C LEU A 198 -3.59 14.57 -1.28
N ILE A 199 -2.36 14.08 -1.44
CA ILE A 199 -1.91 13.34 -2.63
C ILE A 199 -2.54 11.96 -2.57
N GLU A 200 -2.18 11.18 -1.53
CA GLU A 200 -2.77 9.88 -1.26
C GLU A 200 -2.53 9.42 0.19
N LEU A 201 -3.42 8.56 0.68
CA LEU A 201 -3.19 7.72 1.87
C LEU A 201 -2.80 6.32 1.40
N CYS A 202 -1.58 5.89 1.69
CA CYS A 202 -1.08 4.57 1.40
C CYS A 202 -0.92 3.75 2.68
N THR A 203 -1.04 2.43 2.56
CA THR A 203 -0.56 1.51 3.59
C THR A 203 0.70 0.76 3.14
N SER A 204 1.41 0.14 4.07
CA SER A 204 2.66 -0.58 3.76
C SER A 204 2.41 -1.99 3.22
N ASP A 205 1.26 -2.58 3.57
CA ASP A 205 0.98 -4.01 3.42
C ASP A 205 2.12 -4.90 3.94
N SER A 206 2.69 -4.54 5.09
CA SER A 206 3.86 -5.25 5.65
C SER A 206 3.53 -6.64 6.21
N HIS A 207 2.25 -6.97 6.38
CA HIS A 207 1.76 -8.18 7.05
C HIS A 207 2.35 -8.45 8.44
N ASN A 208 3.01 -7.47 9.09
CA ASN A 208 3.76 -7.69 10.33
C ASN A 208 2.86 -8.20 11.47
N LEU A 209 1.64 -7.68 11.56
CA LEU A 209 0.64 -8.08 12.56
C LEU A 209 -0.37 -9.13 12.04
N ALA A 210 -0.21 -9.61 10.81
CA ALA A 210 -1.10 -10.63 10.25
C ALA A 210 -0.90 -12.00 10.92
N ALA A 211 -1.99 -12.76 11.01
CA ALA A 211 -2.01 -14.13 11.52
C ALA A 211 -1.48 -14.33 12.95
N ARG A 212 -1.34 -13.26 13.76
CA ARG A 212 -0.95 -13.30 15.18
C ARG A 212 -2.13 -13.63 16.11
N GLY A 213 -2.89 -14.68 15.79
CA GLY A 213 -4.01 -15.16 16.63
C GLY A 213 -5.28 -14.31 16.57
N VAL A 214 -5.46 -13.52 15.50
CA VAL A 214 -6.65 -12.68 15.31
C VAL A 214 -7.80 -13.56 14.79
N ALA A 215 -8.90 -13.64 15.54
CA ALA A 215 -10.10 -14.42 15.19
C ALA A 215 -11.01 -13.73 14.15
N MET A 216 -10.44 -12.94 13.25
CA MET A 216 -11.16 -12.31 12.15
C MET A 216 -10.99 -13.14 10.88
N GLU A 217 -11.99 -13.11 9.99
CA GLU A 217 -11.93 -13.83 8.70
C GLU A 217 -10.68 -13.47 7.89
N ARG A 218 -10.26 -12.20 7.93
CA ARG A 218 -9.03 -11.72 7.27
C ARG A 218 -7.74 -12.09 8.00
N GLY A 219 -7.81 -12.37 9.30
CA GLY A 219 -6.63 -12.66 10.12
C GLY A 219 -5.77 -11.45 10.50
N TYR A 220 -6.25 -10.22 10.28
CA TYR A 220 -5.60 -8.95 10.66
C TYR A 220 -6.64 -7.82 10.80
N PHE A 221 -6.27 -6.76 11.54
CA PHE A 221 -7.03 -5.52 11.61
C PHE A 221 -6.62 -4.58 10.47
N VAL A 222 -7.58 -3.89 9.86
CA VAL A 222 -7.28 -2.82 8.89
C VAL A 222 -7.27 -1.47 9.61
N LEU A 223 -6.55 -0.50 9.04
CA LEU A 223 -6.46 0.85 9.59
C LEU A 223 -7.87 1.41 9.80
N GLY A 224 -8.17 1.81 11.04
CA GLY A 224 -9.47 2.35 11.42
C GLY A 224 -10.38 1.34 12.13
N GLU A 225 -9.98 0.07 12.29
CA GLU A 225 -10.75 -0.94 13.03
C GLU A 225 -10.39 -1.00 14.52
N ALA A 226 -9.13 -0.72 14.88
CA ALA A 226 -8.68 -0.76 16.27
C ALA A 226 -8.24 0.62 16.79
N THR A 227 -7.70 1.46 15.91
CA THR A 227 -7.41 2.86 16.20
C THR A 227 -8.49 3.72 15.55
N PRO A 228 -9.20 4.61 16.29
CA PRO A 228 -10.18 5.50 15.68
C PRO A 228 -9.57 6.32 14.55
N ILE A 229 -10.18 6.27 13.37
CA ILE A 229 -9.63 6.94 12.19
C ILE A 229 -9.52 8.46 12.36
N SER A 230 -10.39 9.06 13.18
CA SER A 230 -10.30 10.46 13.56
C SER A 230 -8.99 10.80 14.27
N ASP A 231 -8.49 9.88 15.10
CA ASP A 231 -7.28 10.08 15.90
C ASP A 231 -6.05 9.92 15.01
N VAL A 232 -6.06 8.92 14.12
CA VAL A 232 -5.06 8.78 13.04
C VAL A 232 -5.01 10.03 12.18
N ALA A 233 -6.15 10.54 11.72
CA ALA A 233 -6.21 11.72 10.87
C ALA A 233 -5.71 12.99 11.59
N SER A 234 -6.08 13.17 12.86
CA SER A 234 -5.54 14.24 13.69
C SER A 234 -4.03 14.10 13.92
N TYR A 235 -3.52 12.88 14.04
CA TYR A 235 -2.10 12.61 14.17
C TYR A 235 -1.32 12.91 12.88
N VAL A 236 -1.87 12.50 11.73
CA VAL A 236 -1.34 12.83 10.39
C VAL A 236 -1.24 14.34 10.19
N VAL A 237 -2.22 15.13 10.65
CA VAL A 237 -2.14 16.60 10.60
C VAL A 237 -0.96 17.14 11.41
N LYS A 238 -0.73 16.62 12.62
CA LYS A 238 0.43 17.03 13.45
C LYS A 238 1.76 16.72 12.73
N LEU A 239 1.87 15.54 12.13
CA LEU A 239 3.05 15.16 11.34
C LEU A 239 3.20 16.05 10.10
N ALA A 240 2.12 16.36 9.39
CA ALA A 240 2.15 17.28 8.25
C ALA A 240 2.62 18.69 8.64
N GLN A 241 2.26 19.18 9.82
CA GLN A 241 2.73 20.46 10.35
C GLN A 241 4.21 20.42 10.74
N ILE A 242 4.69 19.31 11.29
CA ILE A 242 6.13 19.12 11.54
C ILE A 242 6.89 19.08 10.22
N ALA A 243 6.41 18.32 9.24
CA ALA A 243 6.99 18.26 7.90
C ALA A 243 6.96 19.64 7.21
N GLU A 244 5.89 20.42 7.38
CA GLU A 244 5.78 21.80 6.90
C GLU A 244 6.91 22.69 7.47
N SER A 245 7.19 22.60 8.77
CA SER A 245 8.27 23.39 9.40
C SER A 245 9.67 23.08 8.85
N ARG A 246 9.81 21.98 8.11
CA ARG A 246 11.06 21.48 7.50
C ARG A 246 11.09 21.65 5.99
N LEU A 247 10.07 22.29 5.40
CA LEU A 247 10.03 22.56 3.97
C LEU A 247 11.26 23.36 3.55
N SER A 248 12.09 22.73 2.73
CA SER A 248 13.20 23.39 2.08
C SER A 248 13.30 22.95 0.63
N TYR A 249 14.03 23.71 -0.18
CA TYR A 249 14.33 23.33 -1.55
C TYR A 249 15.25 22.12 -1.52
N HIS A 250 14.82 21.03 -2.13
CA HIS A 250 15.60 19.80 -2.17
C HIS A 250 16.02 19.45 -3.58
N ARG A 251 17.08 18.67 -3.64
CA ARG A 251 17.53 17.98 -4.85
C ARG A 251 16.98 16.56 -4.79
N TYR A 252 16.63 15.98 -5.93
CA TYR A 252 16.36 14.55 -6.01
C TYR A 252 17.52 13.82 -6.71
N GLY A 253 17.67 12.55 -6.37
CA GLY A 253 18.48 11.60 -7.11
C GLY A 253 17.64 10.35 -7.36
N ILE A 254 17.96 9.63 -8.43
CA ILE A 254 17.25 8.42 -8.84
C ILE A 254 18.29 7.36 -9.06
N GLY A 255 18.08 6.19 -8.45
CA GLY A 255 18.93 5.04 -8.59
C GLY A 255 18.08 3.82 -8.91
N GLU A 256 18.59 2.97 -9.79
CA GLU A 256 18.02 1.66 -10.06
C GLU A 256 18.97 0.60 -9.52
N PHE A 257 18.40 -0.45 -8.94
CA PHE A 257 19.14 -1.58 -8.41
C PHE A 257 18.42 -2.88 -8.73
N VAL A 258 19.19 -3.85 -9.18
CA VAL A 258 18.71 -5.19 -9.49
C VAL A 258 19.43 -6.17 -8.57
N SER A 259 18.68 -6.84 -7.71
CA SER A 259 19.17 -7.98 -6.91
C SER A 259 18.50 -9.27 -7.37
N LYS A 260 19.24 -10.37 -7.25
CA LYS A 260 18.68 -11.71 -7.42
C LYS A 260 18.29 -12.23 -6.03
N VAL A 261 17.00 -12.47 -5.84
CA VAL A 261 16.41 -13.03 -4.61
C VAL A 261 15.56 -14.25 -4.94
N HIS A 262 15.41 -15.18 -4.00
CA HIS A 262 14.39 -16.21 -4.14
C HIS A 262 13.02 -15.61 -3.78
N VAL A 263 11.99 -16.13 -4.42
CA VAL A 263 10.59 -15.78 -4.17
C VAL A 263 9.80 -17.07 -3.98
N PHE A 264 8.64 -16.99 -3.35
CA PHE A 264 7.73 -18.14 -3.19
C PHE A 264 7.44 -18.83 -4.54
N GLY A 265 7.13 -18.03 -5.56
CA GLY A 265 6.71 -18.53 -6.86
C GLY A 265 5.27 -19.08 -6.85
N THR A 266 4.67 -19.15 -8.03
CA THR A 266 3.26 -19.56 -8.20
C THR A 266 3.04 -21.00 -7.77
N LYS A 267 3.96 -21.91 -8.10
CA LYS A 267 3.86 -23.34 -7.76
C LYS A 267 3.75 -23.59 -6.26
N ALA A 268 4.54 -22.88 -5.44
CA ALA A 268 4.47 -23.05 -3.99
C ALA A 268 3.08 -22.66 -3.45
N ILE A 269 2.51 -21.55 -3.94
CA ILE A 269 1.16 -21.11 -3.58
C ILE A 269 0.10 -22.13 -4.00
N GLU A 270 0.21 -22.67 -5.21
CA GLU A 270 -0.69 -23.71 -5.71
C GLU A 270 -0.61 -24.99 -4.85
N ASP A 271 0.60 -25.42 -4.50
CA ASP A 271 0.83 -26.60 -3.65
C ASP A 271 0.25 -26.38 -2.24
N PHE A 272 0.43 -25.20 -1.64
CA PHE A 272 -0.19 -24.84 -0.35
C PHE A 272 -1.72 -24.83 -0.42
N ALA A 273 -2.29 -24.21 -1.45
CA ALA A 273 -3.74 -24.18 -1.65
C ALA A 273 -4.32 -25.60 -1.83
N LEU A 274 -3.61 -26.45 -2.58
CA LEU A 274 -3.98 -27.84 -2.77
C LEU A 274 -3.93 -28.63 -1.45
N LEU A 275 -2.88 -28.47 -0.67
CA LEU A 275 -2.73 -29.12 0.64
C LEU A 275 -3.81 -28.67 1.61
N ALA A 276 -4.07 -27.36 1.73
CA ALA A 276 -5.14 -26.82 2.58
C ALA A 276 -6.51 -27.38 2.19
N ARG A 277 -6.82 -27.44 0.88
CA ARG A 277 -8.06 -28.03 0.37
C ARG A 277 -8.17 -29.52 0.69
N ARG A 278 -7.08 -30.28 0.53
CA ARG A 278 -7.03 -31.71 0.87
C ARG A 278 -7.24 -31.93 2.36
N SER A 279 -6.58 -31.16 3.22
CA SER A 279 -6.74 -31.22 4.67
C SER A 279 -8.15 -30.88 5.12
N SER A 280 -8.75 -29.82 4.57
CA SER A 280 -10.16 -29.46 4.85
C SER A 280 -11.14 -30.56 4.41
N THR A 281 -10.92 -31.14 3.24
CA THR A 281 -11.74 -32.25 2.73
C THR A 281 -11.61 -33.49 3.60
N PHE A 282 -10.39 -33.82 4.03
CA PHE A 282 -10.13 -34.91 4.95
C PHE A 282 -10.82 -34.68 6.30
N ALA A 283 -10.67 -33.50 6.91
CA ALA A 283 -11.32 -33.15 8.17
C ALA A 283 -12.85 -33.27 8.10
N LYS A 284 -13.48 -32.76 7.03
CA LYS A 284 -14.93 -32.91 6.81
C LYS A 284 -15.36 -34.37 6.76
N ARG A 285 -14.64 -35.22 6.01
CA ARG A 285 -14.92 -36.66 5.93
C ARG A 285 -14.70 -37.36 7.27
N PHE A 286 -13.65 -37.02 7.98
CA PHE A 286 -13.36 -37.56 9.30
C PHE A 286 -14.49 -37.23 10.29
N VAL A 287 -14.92 -35.98 10.35
CA VAL A 287 -16.04 -35.53 11.21
C VAL A 287 -17.34 -36.28 10.89
N LEU A 288 -17.64 -36.46 9.60
CA LEU A 288 -18.82 -37.22 9.14
C LEU A 288 -18.83 -38.69 9.59
N ILE A 289 -17.66 -39.29 9.81
CA ILE A 289 -17.54 -40.69 10.28
C ILE A 289 -17.43 -40.73 11.81
N ALA A 290 -16.61 -39.85 12.39
CA ALA A 290 -16.30 -39.82 13.81
C ALA A 290 -17.54 -39.47 14.65
N ILE A 291 -18.35 -38.48 14.24
CA ILE A 291 -19.55 -38.09 15.00
C ILE A 291 -20.53 -39.26 15.14
N PRO A 292 -21.01 -39.91 14.06
CA PRO A 292 -21.90 -41.07 14.19
C PRO A 292 -21.28 -42.21 15.00
N LEU A 293 -20.00 -42.50 14.80
CA LEU A 293 -19.32 -43.57 15.54
C LEU A 293 -19.28 -43.26 17.05
N THR A 294 -18.93 -42.03 17.43
CA THR A 294 -18.96 -41.60 18.83
C THR A 294 -20.35 -41.64 19.42
N LEU A 295 -21.39 -41.24 18.67
CA LEU A 295 -22.80 -41.35 19.11
C LEU A 295 -23.23 -42.81 19.32
N ILE A 296 -22.85 -43.72 18.42
CA ILE A 296 -23.13 -45.15 18.54
C ILE A 296 -22.47 -45.72 19.80
N LEU A 297 -21.18 -45.40 20.02
CA LEU A 297 -20.46 -45.81 21.23
C LEU A 297 -21.13 -45.29 22.50
N LEU A 298 -21.58 -44.03 22.50
CA LEU A 298 -22.25 -43.40 23.64
C LEU A 298 -23.61 -44.06 23.95
N ILE A 299 -24.38 -44.42 22.93
CA ILE A 299 -25.64 -45.17 23.06
C ILE A 299 -25.37 -46.57 23.62
N LEU A 300 -24.36 -47.28 23.10
CA LEU A 300 -24.02 -48.63 23.57
C LEU A 300 -23.58 -48.64 25.03
N THR A 301 -22.79 -47.65 25.48
CA THR A 301 -22.41 -47.51 26.88
C THR A 301 -23.63 -47.21 27.77
N ALA A 302 -24.54 -46.34 27.33
CA ALA A 302 -25.72 -45.97 28.11
C ALA A 302 -26.77 -47.10 28.24
N ILE A 303 -26.76 -48.10 27.35
CA ILE A 303 -27.63 -49.29 27.42
C ILE A 303 -26.99 -50.40 28.25
N SER A 304 -25.67 -50.34 28.48
CA SER A 304 -24.92 -51.36 29.22
C SER A 304 -24.86 -51.10 30.73
N ASP A 305 -25.35 -49.94 31.19
CA ASP A 305 -25.58 -49.55 32.59
C ASP A 305 -27.07 -49.72 32.96
#